data_AF-A0A835IVH6-F1
#
_entry.id   AF-A0A835IVH6-F1
#
_cell.length_a   1.000
_cell.length_b   1.000
_cell.length_c   1.000
_cell.angle_alpha   90.00
_cell.angle_beta   90.00
_cell.angle_gamma   90.00
#
_symmetry.space_group_name_H-M   'P 1'
#
loop_
_entity.id
_entity.type
_entity.pdbx_description
1 polymer ?
#
loop_
_entity_poly.entity_id
_entity_poly.type
_entity_poly.pdbx_seq_one_letter_code
_entity_poly.pdbx_strand_id
1 'polypeptide(L)'
;MMEVVFNRPVDILLRLLESITPRSILEDFFNRFGAGEAASMCLMLASKIVHTENPISNGTAEKAAEAFEDPRLVGMPQLEGSSSLTNPRTPPGGFSMGQVVQEAEPVFSGAHEGLCVCSSRLLFPVWELPVFILKGGSGSSDAGLENGVIVCRLSIGTMEILESKIRSLEQRVGDQSMIRNLFGGYSRNAESSEGAASNKRQRLPYSPAELATVEVQAMECIRQLLLRSGEALFLLQLLSQHHVARLTQGFDASLQQSLIQLTFHQLVCSEEGDQLATRLISTLMEYYTGPDGRGTVDDISGWLREGCPSDYKEADYKFYLAVEFLERAAVTADAQEKDNLAREAFNFLTKVPESADLRTICKRFEELRFYEAVVQLPLQKAQALDPSGDASNEQLDEGIRENVLSQRRQCYGIISSALCSLKGVSGQREFGSPTRPTTINKSVLDKVSRDKYICQIVQLGVQSPDRLFHKHLDRTMIDLGLENELLEYGGPDLVPFLQNAGRQPIQEVRAVSAVTLAPSLAGHSITTSESKYFELLARYYVLKRQHLLAAHILLRLAERRSTDSGDVPTLEQRWQYLSNAVLQAKNASSGDGLLGSARGAFDSGVVGNA
;
A
#
# COMPACT_ATOMS: atom_id res chain seq x y z
N MET A 1 61.07 -18.10 17.21
CA MET A 1 60.11 -17.12 16.69
C MET A 1 59.16 -16.81 17.85
N MET A 2 59.25 -15.63 18.45
CA MET A 2 58.26 -15.18 19.45
C MET A 2 57.12 -14.55 18.66
N GLU A 3 55.94 -15.17 18.65
CA GLU A 3 54.73 -14.52 18.17
C GLU A 3 54.29 -13.51 19.21
N VAL A 4 54.36 -12.22 18.87
CA VAL A 4 53.81 -11.14 19.71
C VAL A 4 52.30 -11.15 19.49
N VAL A 5 51.57 -11.78 20.41
CA VAL A 5 50.10 -11.72 20.41
C VAL A 5 49.68 -10.34 20.91
N PHE A 6 49.27 -9.47 19.99
CA PHE A 6 48.63 -8.21 20.35
C PHE A 6 47.26 -8.52 20.96
N ASN A 7 47.15 -8.43 22.28
CA ASN A 7 45.86 -8.52 22.96
C ASN A 7 45.02 -7.31 22.57
N ARG A 8 43.91 -7.52 21.87
CA ARG A 8 42.97 -6.44 21.58
C ARG A 8 42.32 -5.99 22.90
N PRO A 9 41.93 -4.71 23.06
CA PRO A 9 41.21 -4.24 24.24
C PRO A 9 39.98 -5.10 24.60
N VAL A 10 39.27 -5.60 23.59
CA VAL A 10 38.13 -6.52 23.78
C VAL A 10 38.54 -7.89 24.37
N ASP A 11 39.74 -8.40 24.05
CA ASP A 11 40.26 -9.65 24.62
C ASP A 11 40.65 -9.46 26.10
N ILE A 12 41.07 -8.24 26.48
CA ILE A 12 41.32 -7.88 27.88
C ILE A 12 39.99 -7.84 28.64
N LEU A 13 38.96 -7.17 28.09
CA LEU A 13 37.63 -7.13 28.69
C LEU A 13 37.02 -8.52 28.83
N LEU A 14 37.18 -9.38 27.82
CA LEU A 14 36.72 -10.77 27.86
C LEU A 14 37.30 -11.53 29.06
N ARG A 15 38.62 -11.46 29.26
CA ARG A 15 39.28 -12.11 30.41
C ARG A 15 38.81 -11.56 31.75
N LEU A 16 38.57 -10.25 31.82
CA LEU A 16 38.03 -9.61 33.02
C LEU A 16 36.67 -10.23 33.37
N LEU A 17 35.76 -10.32 32.41
CA LEU A 17 34.41 -10.85 32.60
C LEU A 17 34.36 -12.37 32.86
N GLU A 18 35.30 -13.14 32.30
CA GLU A 18 35.45 -14.57 32.56
C GLU A 18 35.89 -14.83 34.01
N SER A 19 36.77 -13.97 34.55
CA SER A 19 37.16 -14.03 35.94
C SER A 19 36.11 -13.40 36.87
N ILE A 20 36.17 -13.70 38.17
CA ILE A 20 35.35 -13.02 39.18
C ILE A 20 36.04 -11.68 39.47
N THR A 21 35.84 -10.70 38.59
CA THR A 21 36.44 -9.37 38.75
C THR A 21 35.67 -8.51 39.74
N PRO A 22 36.36 -7.84 40.67
CA PRO A 22 35.76 -6.77 41.45
C PRO A 22 35.37 -5.60 40.54
N ARG A 23 34.23 -4.98 40.84
CA ARG A 23 33.63 -3.88 40.07
C ARG A 23 34.58 -2.69 39.83
N SER A 24 35.47 -2.39 40.77
CA SER A 24 36.45 -1.30 40.65
C SER A 24 37.39 -1.46 39.46
N ILE A 25 37.76 -2.70 39.09
CA ILE A 25 38.62 -2.96 37.92
C ILE A 25 37.86 -2.70 36.61
N LEU A 26 36.55 -2.98 36.60
CA LEU A 26 35.68 -2.68 35.48
C LEU A 26 35.50 -1.17 35.32
N GLU A 27 35.28 -0.43 36.41
CA GLU A 27 35.22 1.03 36.41
C GLU A 27 36.55 1.66 35.91
N ASP A 28 37.69 1.14 36.35
CA ASP A 28 39.01 1.55 35.83
C ASP A 28 39.17 1.28 34.33
N PHE A 29 38.60 0.19 33.81
CA PHE A 29 38.60 -0.11 32.38
C PHE A 29 37.79 0.93 31.59
N PHE A 30 36.56 1.24 32.05
CA PHE A 30 35.70 2.26 31.44
C PHE A 30 36.34 3.65 31.49
N ASN A 31 37.01 4.01 32.60
CA ASN A 31 37.73 5.27 32.73
C ASN A 31 38.94 5.39 31.78
N ARG A 32 39.62 4.27 31.48
CA ARG A 32 40.81 4.25 30.61
C ARG A 32 40.47 4.32 29.13
N PHE A 33 39.44 3.60 28.69
CA PHE A 33 39.06 3.52 27.28
C PHE A 33 37.96 4.49 26.87
N GLY A 34 37.24 5.06 27.84
CA GLY A 34 36.06 5.89 27.60
C GLY A 34 34.77 5.07 27.62
N ALA A 35 33.67 5.70 28.04
CA ALA A 35 32.38 5.04 28.24
C ALA A 35 31.84 4.45 26.93
N GLY A 36 31.88 5.19 25.82
CA GLY A 36 31.44 4.70 24.51
C GLY A 36 32.23 3.50 23.98
N GLU A 37 33.56 3.56 24.00
CA GLU A 37 34.42 2.45 23.53
C GLU A 37 34.29 1.19 24.39
N ALA A 38 34.25 1.36 25.72
CA ALA A 38 34.03 0.24 26.63
C ALA A 38 32.63 -0.37 26.46
N ALA A 39 31.60 0.46 26.31
CA ALA A 39 30.23 0.02 26.01
C ALA A 39 30.15 -0.71 24.65
N SER A 40 30.86 -0.23 23.63
CA SER A 40 30.98 -0.91 22.33
C SER A 40 31.58 -2.31 22.48
N MET A 41 32.67 -2.44 23.23
CA MET A 41 33.30 -3.73 23.51
C MET A 41 32.37 -4.67 24.30
N CYS A 42 31.62 -4.15 25.28
CA CYS A 42 30.58 -4.90 25.99
C CYS A 42 29.51 -5.42 25.01
N LEU A 43 28.99 -4.58 24.10
CA LEU A 43 28.01 -4.99 23.10
C LEU A 43 28.54 -6.07 22.14
N MET A 44 29.79 -5.94 21.70
CA MET A 44 30.43 -6.94 20.82
C MET A 44 30.53 -8.32 21.50
N LEU A 45 30.85 -8.35 22.80
CA LEU A 45 30.90 -9.58 23.59
C LEU A 45 29.50 -10.12 23.91
N ALA A 46 28.57 -9.24 24.28
CA ALA A 46 27.19 -9.56 24.57
C ALA A 46 26.46 -10.17 23.37
N SER A 47 26.80 -9.69 22.16
CA SER A 47 26.25 -10.16 20.88
C SER A 47 27.10 -11.27 20.23
N LYS A 48 28.20 -11.70 20.87
CA LYS A 48 29.12 -12.74 20.42
C LYS A 48 29.69 -12.55 19.00
N ILE A 49 29.95 -11.29 18.64
CA ILE A 49 30.41 -10.88 17.30
C ILE A 49 31.93 -11.04 17.15
N VAL A 50 32.65 -11.01 18.27
CA VAL A 50 34.12 -11.08 18.31
C VAL A 50 34.60 -12.46 17.89
N HIS A 51 35.54 -12.50 16.95
CA HIS A 51 36.23 -13.74 16.60
C HIS A 51 37.27 -14.04 17.68
N THR A 52 37.03 -15.11 18.44
CA THR A 52 37.89 -15.65 19.50
C THR A 52 38.14 -17.13 19.24
N GLU A 53 39.27 -17.66 19.69
CA GLU A 53 39.62 -19.08 19.50
C GLU A 53 38.62 -20.03 20.17
N ASN A 54 38.00 -19.60 21.27
CA ASN A 54 36.93 -20.30 21.96
C ASN A 54 35.61 -19.50 21.86
N PRO A 55 34.45 -20.16 21.73
CA PRO A 55 33.16 -19.48 21.72
C PRO A 55 32.89 -18.79 23.05
N ILE A 56 32.37 -17.57 23.00
CA ILE A 56 32.03 -16.78 24.20
C ILE A 56 30.89 -17.49 24.95
N SER A 57 31.12 -17.78 26.23
CA SER A 57 30.13 -18.43 27.10
C SER A 57 28.90 -17.55 27.32
N ASN A 58 27.72 -18.15 27.52
CA ASN A 58 26.49 -17.40 27.81
C ASN A 58 26.64 -16.51 29.05
N GLY A 59 27.27 -17.03 30.12
CA GLY A 59 27.49 -16.25 31.34
C GLY A 59 28.41 -15.05 31.14
N THR A 60 29.43 -15.16 30.28
CA THR A 60 30.29 -14.02 29.93
C THR A 60 29.53 -12.98 29.09
N ALA A 61 28.69 -13.43 28.15
CA ALA A 61 27.86 -12.56 27.34
C ALA A 61 26.77 -11.83 28.17
N GLU A 62 26.22 -12.49 29.19
CA GLU A 62 25.28 -11.88 30.15
C GLU A 62 25.98 -10.82 31.00
N LYS A 63 27.14 -11.12 31.59
CA LYS A 63 27.94 -10.12 32.34
C LYS A 63 28.33 -8.91 31.48
N ALA A 64 28.64 -9.13 30.20
CA ALA A 64 28.94 -8.04 29.27
C ALA A 64 27.71 -7.15 29.03
N ALA A 65 26.51 -7.74 28.93
CA ALA A 65 25.27 -7.00 28.80
C ALA A 65 24.92 -6.25 30.09
N GLU A 66 25.07 -6.86 31.26
CA GLU A 66 24.90 -6.19 32.55
C GLU A 66 25.83 -4.98 32.68
N ALA A 67 27.08 -5.10 32.23
CA ALA A 67 28.03 -3.98 32.22
C ALA A 67 27.65 -2.87 31.23
N PHE A 68 27.04 -3.21 30.09
CA PHE A 68 26.49 -2.25 29.13
C PHE A 68 25.22 -1.56 29.65
N GLU A 69 24.41 -2.28 30.42
CA GLU A 69 23.15 -1.79 30.98
C GLU A 69 23.32 -0.96 32.27
N ASP A 70 24.52 -0.96 32.87
CA ASP A 70 24.79 -0.26 34.13
C ASP A 70 25.01 1.26 33.92
N PRO A 71 24.08 2.12 34.37
CA PRO A 71 24.19 3.56 34.16
C PRO A 71 25.37 4.20 34.89
N ARG A 72 25.98 3.51 35.86
CA ARG A 72 27.17 4.00 36.58
C ARG A 72 28.46 3.81 35.79
N LEU A 73 28.48 2.84 34.86
CA LEU A 73 29.62 2.59 33.99
C LEU A 73 29.50 3.41 32.71
N VAL A 74 28.28 3.44 32.16
CA VAL A 74 28.00 3.95 30.83
C VAL A 74 27.50 5.41 30.85
N GLY A 75 27.09 5.89 32.02
CA GLY A 75 26.57 7.24 32.20
C GLY A 75 25.08 7.34 31.90
N MET A 76 24.58 8.57 31.95
CA MET A 76 23.18 8.94 31.71
C MET A 76 23.15 10.12 30.74
N PRO A 77 22.09 10.28 29.92
CA PRO A 77 21.95 11.44 29.05
C PRO A 77 21.86 12.71 29.89
N GLN A 78 22.58 13.73 29.46
CA GLN A 78 22.73 15.00 30.16
C GLN A 78 22.48 16.15 29.21
N LEU A 79 22.15 17.31 29.77
CA LEU A 79 22.10 18.54 29.01
C LEU A 79 23.51 19.14 28.90
N GLU A 80 23.94 19.55 27.71
CA GLU A 80 25.23 20.17 27.50
C GLU A 80 25.40 21.39 28.45
N GLY A 81 26.53 21.46 29.16
CA GLY A 81 26.83 22.53 30.14
C GLY A 81 26.35 22.29 31.58
N SER A 82 25.66 21.18 31.86
CA SER A 82 25.23 20.82 33.24
C SER A 82 26.40 20.52 34.19
N SER A 83 27.56 20.12 33.69
CA SER A 83 28.79 19.89 34.46
C SER A 83 29.61 21.16 34.74
N SER A 84 29.25 22.31 34.15
CA SER A 84 30.03 23.56 34.22
C SER A 84 29.37 24.71 35.00
N LEU A 85 28.28 24.47 35.73
CA LEU A 85 27.63 25.51 36.56
C LEU A 85 28.20 25.65 37.98
N THR A 86 29.35 25.06 38.29
CA THR A 86 30.16 25.47 39.44
C THR A 86 31.06 26.65 39.03
N ASN A 87 30.47 27.83 38.84
CA ASN A 87 31.25 29.05 38.67
C ASN A 87 31.41 29.75 40.05
N PRO A 88 32.54 29.62 40.77
CA PRO A 88 32.76 30.32 42.02
C PRO A 88 33.25 31.74 41.73
N ARG A 89 32.41 32.60 41.15
CA ARG A 89 32.66 34.06 41.05
C ARG A 89 31.47 34.80 40.44
N THR A 90 30.47 35.09 41.25
CA THR A 90 29.60 36.25 41.06
C THR A 90 29.59 37.07 42.35
N PRO A 91 30.07 38.34 42.33
CA PRO A 91 29.90 39.22 43.48
C PRO A 91 28.41 39.55 43.65
N PRO A 92 27.93 39.76 44.89
CA PRO A 92 26.52 40.04 45.14
C PRO A 92 26.21 41.47 44.68
N GLY A 93 25.44 41.64 43.61
CA GLY A 93 24.86 42.94 43.26
C GLY A 93 24.84 43.39 41.79
N GLY A 94 24.84 42.49 40.80
CA GLY A 94 24.68 42.85 39.39
C GLY A 94 23.39 42.29 38.79
N PHE A 95 22.49 43.16 38.31
CA PHE A 95 21.33 42.76 37.49
C PHE A 95 21.83 42.25 36.13
N SER A 96 21.63 40.97 35.83
CA SER A 96 22.00 40.37 34.56
C SER A 96 20.93 40.64 33.51
N MET A 97 21.21 41.52 32.55
CA MET A 97 20.36 41.76 31.37
C MET A 97 20.55 40.60 30.38
N GLY A 98 19.57 39.71 30.31
CA GLY A 98 19.30 38.74 29.23
C GLY A 98 20.51 38.26 28.44
N GLN A 99 21.16 37.20 28.91
CA GLN A 99 22.12 36.45 28.10
C GLN A 99 21.35 35.51 27.17
N VAL A 100 21.75 35.46 25.88
CA VAL A 100 21.14 34.56 24.89
C VAL A 100 21.21 33.13 25.42
N VAL A 101 20.05 32.50 25.61
CA VAL A 101 19.96 31.08 25.97
C VAL A 101 20.43 30.32 24.74
N GLN A 102 21.66 29.78 24.76
CA GLN A 102 22.04 28.73 23.83
C GLN A 102 21.08 27.57 24.07
N GLU A 103 20.41 27.11 23.03
CA GLU A 103 19.66 25.85 23.07
C GLU A 103 20.67 24.77 23.47
N ALA A 104 20.55 24.28 24.69
CA ALA A 104 21.47 23.28 25.19
C ALA A 104 21.11 21.94 24.55
N GLU A 105 22.04 21.37 23.79
CA GLU A 105 21.83 20.12 23.08
C GLU A 105 21.84 18.94 24.08
N PRO A 106 21.00 17.90 23.86
CA PRO A 106 21.07 16.69 24.66
C PRO A 106 22.35 15.91 24.33
N VAL A 107 23.17 15.64 25.34
CA VAL A 107 24.33 14.76 25.27
C VAL A 107 23.89 13.35 25.64
N PHE A 108 24.05 12.41 24.71
CA PHE A 108 23.69 11.01 24.90
C PHE A 108 24.64 10.29 25.88
N SER A 109 24.21 9.17 26.46
CA SER A 109 25.07 8.34 27.30
C SER A 109 26.13 7.58 26.47
N GLY A 110 27.09 6.98 27.16
CA GLY A 110 28.04 6.06 26.55
C GLY A 110 27.38 4.82 25.93
N ALA A 111 26.10 4.54 26.23
CA ALA A 111 25.39 3.35 25.74
C ALA A 111 25.04 3.56 24.28
N HIS A 112 24.44 4.72 24.01
CA HIS A 112 24.20 5.21 22.66
C HIS A 112 25.52 5.37 21.89
N GLU A 113 26.54 5.99 22.47
CA GLU A 113 27.84 6.15 21.82
C GLU A 113 28.46 4.78 21.47
N GLY A 114 28.46 3.83 22.41
CA GLY A 114 28.98 2.49 22.20
C GLY A 114 28.22 1.69 21.15
N LEU A 115 26.90 1.87 21.08
CA LEU A 115 26.06 1.31 20.02
C LEU A 115 26.43 1.91 18.66
N CYS A 116 26.55 3.23 18.54
CA CYS A 116 27.03 3.91 17.32
C CYS A 116 28.40 3.38 16.86
N VAL A 117 29.36 3.26 17.78
CA VAL A 117 30.71 2.77 17.48
C VAL A 117 30.68 1.30 17.05
N CYS A 118 29.88 0.46 17.71
CA CYS A 118 29.74 -0.95 17.34
C CYS A 118 29.14 -1.09 15.92
N SER A 119 28.01 -0.41 15.68
CA SER A 119 27.29 -0.43 14.40
C SER A 119 28.13 0.12 13.26
N SER A 120 28.80 1.26 13.47
CA SER A 120 29.67 1.86 12.45
C SER A 120 30.84 0.94 12.10
N ARG A 121 31.48 0.27 13.06
CA ARG A 121 32.55 -0.71 12.79
C ARG A 121 32.09 -1.90 11.95
N LEU A 122 30.85 -2.35 12.13
CA LEU A 122 30.28 -3.45 11.33
C LEU A 122 29.97 -3.01 9.90
N LEU A 123 29.39 -1.82 9.73
CA LEU A 123 28.92 -1.33 8.43
C LEU A 123 30.00 -0.64 7.60
N PHE A 124 31.02 -0.05 8.24
CA PHE A 124 32.08 0.72 7.59
C PHE A 124 32.73 0.04 6.36
N PRO A 125 33.03 -1.28 6.37
CA PRO A 125 33.65 -1.92 5.22
C PRO A 125 32.80 -1.94 3.95
N VAL A 126 31.48 -1.77 4.08
CA VAL A 126 30.52 -1.88 2.96
C VAL A 126 29.77 -0.58 2.68
N TRP A 127 29.70 0.33 3.65
CA TRP A 127 28.80 1.50 3.67
C TRP A 127 28.83 2.37 2.41
N GLU A 128 30.04 2.73 1.96
CA GLU A 128 30.25 3.60 0.79
C GLU A 128 30.55 2.82 -0.50
N LEU A 129 30.55 1.49 -0.45
CA LEU A 129 30.88 0.67 -1.61
C LEU A 129 29.64 0.43 -2.48
N PRO A 130 29.82 0.36 -3.82
CA PRO A 130 28.74 -0.05 -4.71
C PRO A 130 28.35 -1.49 -4.43
N VAL A 131 27.05 -1.74 -4.39
CA VAL A 131 26.49 -3.06 -4.09
C VAL A 131 26.71 -4.03 -5.25
N PHE A 132 26.55 -3.53 -6.48
CA PHE A 132 26.71 -4.28 -7.71
C PHE A 132 27.94 -3.83 -8.50
N ILE A 133 28.54 -4.75 -9.24
CA ILE A 133 29.65 -4.47 -10.16
C ILE A 133 29.40 -5.10 -11.53
N LEU A 134 29.85 -4.42 -12.58
CA LEU A 134 29.91 -4.96 -13.94
C LEU A 134 31.15 -5.83 -14.08
N LYS A 135 30.96 -7.14 -14.23
CA LYS A 135 32.03 -8.06 -14.60
C LYS A 135 32.07 -8.21 -16.12
N GLY A 136 33.01 -7.53 -16.76
CA GLY A 136 33.29 -7.70 -18.18
C GLY A 136 33.98 -9.03 -18.46
N GLY A 137 33.61 -9.71 -19.55
CA GLY A 137 34.40 -10.81 -20.10
C GLY A 137 35.82 -10.32 -20.38
N SER A 138 36.82 -11.04 -19.85
CA SER A 138 38.24 -10.71 -20.01
C SER A 138 38.59 -10.55 -21.49
N GLY A 139 38.74 -9.30 -21.96
CA GLY A 139 39.36 -8.99 -23.25
C GLY A 139 38.62 -7.98 -24.14
N SER A 140 38.41 -6.75 -23.68
CA SER A 140 38.59 -5.51 -24.47
C SER A 140 38.11 -4.31 -23.65
N SER A 141 38.96 -3.29 -23.55
CA SER A 141 38.77 -2.10 -22.72
C SER A 141 37.78 -1.08 -23.30
N ASP A 142 36.81 -1.51 -24.10
CA ASP A 142 35.81 -0.62 -24.71
C ASP A 142 34.49 -1.33 -25.04
N ALA A 143 34.01 -2.17 -24.12
CA ALA A 143 32.66 -2.72 -24.20
C ALA A 143 31.75 -1.89 -23.28
N GLY A 144 30.82 -1.14 -23.86
CA GLY A 144 29.72 -0.53 -23.14
C GLY A 144 28.89 -1.55 -22.37
N LEU A 145 27.81 -1.07 -21.73
CA LEU A 145 26.83 -1.83 -20.94
C LEU A 145 26.35 -3.14 -21.62
N GLU A 146 26.54 -3.27 -22.94
CA GLU A 146 26.05 -4.35 -23.78
C GLU A 146 26.70 -5.74 -23.53
N ASN A 147 27.89 -5.85 -22.92
CA ASN A 147 28.57 -7.15 -22.72
C ASN A 147 29.03 -7.46 -21.28
N GLY A 148 28.65 -6.63 -20.29
CA GLY A 148 29.02 -6.83 -18.89
C GLY A 148 27.92 -7.55 -18.09
N VAL A 149 28.31 -8.49 -17.21
CA VAL A 149 27.36 -9.18 -16.32
C VAL A 149 27.32 -8.46 -14.97
N ILE A 150 26.13 -8.05 -14.53
CA ILE A 150 25.93 -7.44 -13.21
C ILE A 150 25.96 -8.54 -12.14
N VAL A 151 26.85 -8.38 -11.15
CA VAL A 151 27.00 -9.30 -10.01
C VAL A 151 27.13 -8.54 -8.71
N CYS A 152 26.75 -9.15 -7.59
CA CYS A 152 27.01 -8.60 -6.26
C CYS A 152 28.51 -8.48 -6.02
N ARG A 153 28.94 -7.35 -5.46
CA ARG A 153 30.34 -7.08 -5.13
C ARG A 153 30.89 -8.05 -4.07
N LEU A 154 30.08 -8.33 -3.06
CA LEU A 154 30.42 -9.21 -1.94
C LEU A 154 30.09 -10.67 -2.29
N SER A 155 30.92 -11.59 -1.82
CA SER A 155 30.61 -13.02 -1.90
C SER A 155 29.47 -13.37 -0.94
N ILE A 156 28.72 -14.43 -1.27
CA ILE A 156 27.59 -14.88 -0.45
C ILE A 156 28.00 -15.17 1.00
N GLY A 157 29.10 -15.89 1.21
CA GLY A 157 29.60 -16.19 2.56
C GLY A 157 30.07 -14.95 3.33
N THR A 158 30.56 -13.91 2.64
CA THR A 158 30.89 -12.63 3.31
C THR A 158 29.62 -11.91 3.77
N MET A 159 28.57 -11.93 2.95
CA MET A 159 27.28 -11.34 3.30
C MET A 159 26.61 -12.10 4.45
N GLU A 160 26.63 -13.44 4.44
CA GLU A 160 26.09 -14.29 5.52
C GLU A 160 26.76 -14.00 6.87
N ILE A 161 28.09 -13.88 6.90
CA ILE A 161 28.84 -13.57 8.13
C ILE A 161 28.49 -12.17 8.63
N LEU A 162 28.37 -11.19 7.72
CA LEU A 162 28.06 -9.81 8.09
C LEU A 162 26.62 -9.68 8.60
N GLU A 163 25.66 -10.30 7.90
CA GLU A 163 24.26 -10.37 8.29
C GLU A 163 24.11 -11.02 9.68
N SER A 164 24.74 -12.18 9.89
CA SER A 164 24.66 -12.90 11.17
C SER A 164 25.14 -12.02 12.34
N LYS A 165 26.22 -11.26 12.15
CA LYS A 165 26.74 -10.31 13.15
C LYS A 165 25.77 -9.16 13.40
N ILE A 166 25.22 -8.57 12.34
CA ILE A 166 24.27 -7.46 12.43
C ILE A 166 22.98 -7.90 13.12
N ARG A 167 22.40 -9.04 12.73
CA ARG A 167 21.20 -9.60 13.38
C ARG A 167 21.43 -9.94 14.85
N SER A 168 22.61 -10.47 15.19
CA SER A 168 22.96 -10.75 16.58
C SER A 168 23.02 -9.47 17.44
N LEU A 169 23.55 -8.37 16.87
CA LEU A 169 23.55 -7.06 17.53
C LEU A 169 22.14 -6.48 17.64
N GLU A 170 21.38 -6.49 16.54
CA GLU A 170 20.01 -5.99 16.47
C GLU A 170 19.10 -6.69 17.48
N GLN A 171 19.10 -8.03 17.50
CA GLN A 171 18.33 -8.83 18.45
C GLN A 171 18.69 -8.48 19.90
N ARG A 172 19.97 -8.23 20.17
CA ARG A 172 20.43 -7.89 21.52
C ARG A 172 19.97 -6.50 21.97
N VAL A 173 19.96 -5.53 21.06
CA VAL A 173 19.49 -4.16 21.33
C VAL A 173 17.96 -4.09 21.39
N GLY A 174 17.27 -4.94 20.62
CA GLY A 174 15.81 -5.05 20.59
C GLY A 174 15.20 -5.74 21.82
N ASP A 175 16.00 -6.27 22.73
CA ASP A 175 15.50 -6.86 23.96
C ASP A 175 14.90 -5.77 24.86
N GLN A 176 13.57 -5.82 25.03
CA GLN A 176 12.82 -4.86 25.84
C GLN A 176 13.28 -4.82 27.31
N SER A 177 13.95 -5.89 27.78
CA SER A 177 14.59 -5.91 29.09
C SER A 177 15.80 -4.98 29.16
N MET A 178 16.61 -4.89 28.11
CA MET A 178 17.78 -4.01 28.02
C MET A 178 17.35 -2.53 28.08
N ILE A 179 16.33 -2.14 27.30
CA ILE A 179 15.79 -0.77 27.32
C ILE A 179 15.23 -0.43 28.72
N ARG A 180 14.50 -1.38 29.34
CA ARG A 180 13.98 -1.19 30.69
C ARG A 180 15.08 -1.11 31.75
N ASN A 181 16.20 -1.81 31.60
CA ASN A 181 17.30 -1.78 32.57
C ASN A 181 18.10 -0.47 32.45
N LEU A 182 18.34 0.01 31.23
CA LEU A 182 19.00 1.29 30.96
C LEU A 182 18.19 2.49 31.46
N PHE A 183 16.86 2.46 31.32
CA PHE A 183 16.00 3.62 31.58
C PHE A 183 14.93 3.44 32.67
N GLY A 184 14.83 2.26 33.30
CA GLY A 184 13.83 1.98 34.34
C GLY A 184 14.01 2.79 35.63
N GLY A 185 15.21 3.34 35.85
CA GLY A 185 15.50 4.24 36.97
C GLY A 185 14.85 5.63 36.86
N TYR A 186 14.51 6.09 35.64
CA TYR A 186 13.93 7.43 35.44
C TYR A 186 12.46 7.51 35.92
N SER A 187 11.71 6.40 35.85
CA SER A 187 10.31 6.36 36.30
C SER A 187 10.16 6.39 37.83
N ARG A 188 11.14 5.88 38.58
CA ARG A 188 11.04 5.74 40.06
C ARG A 188 11.49 6.99 40.81
N ASN A 189 12.34 7.80 40.19
CA ASN A 189 12.91 9.00 40.80
C ASN A 189 12.09 10.28 40.50
N ALA A 190 11.15 10.23 39.56
CA ALA A 190 10.23 11.34 39.27
C ALA A 190 9.14 11.51 40.35
N GLU A 191 8.72 10.41 41.00
CA GLU A 191 7.63 10.43 42.00
C GLU A 191 8.13 10.64 43.46
N SER A 192 9.44 10.62 43.70
CA SER A 192 10.01 10.72 45.07
C SER A 192 10.50 12.12 45.45
N SER A 193 10.07 13.17 44.73
CA SER A 193 10.44 14.56 45.03
C SER A 193 9.24 15.53 45.02
N GLU A 194 8.09 15.15 45.57
CA GLU A 194 6.98 16.07 45.88
C GLU A 194 7.06 16.68 47.31
N GLY A 195 8.27 16.98 47.79
CA GLY A 195 8.43 17.39 49.19
C GLY A 195 9.64 18.24 49.51
N ALA A 196 9.97 19.30 48.75
CA ALA A 196 10.82 20.38 49.26
C ALA A 196 10.76 21.67 48.42
N ALA A 197 10.17 22.70 49.03
CA ALA A 197 10.49 24.13 48.94
C ALA A 197 10.62 24.82 47.56
N SER A 198 9.65 25.71 47.33
CA SER A 198 9.71 26.88 46.46
C SER A 198 11.06 27.60 46.53
N ASN A 199 11.80 27.56 45.43
CA ASN A 199 12.74 28.60 45.03
C ASN A 199 12.73 28.65 43.51
N LYS A 200 12.68 29.87 42.96
CA LYS A 200 12.65 30.19 41.52
C LYS A 200 13.84 29.53 40.80
N ARG A 201 13.70 28.26 40.43
CA ARG A 201 14.64 27.56 39.55
C ARG A 201 14.24 27.86 38.12
N GLN A 202 15.20 28.41 37.40
CA GLN A 202 15.23 28.52 35.95
C GLN A 202 14.70 27.19 35.37
N ARG A 203 13.60 27.25 34.60
CA ARG A 203 12.99 26.09 33.98
C ARG A 203 14.05 25.50 33.04
N LEU A 204 14.68 24.39 33.44
CA LEU A 204 15.57 23.65 32.55
C LEU A 204 14.74 23.27 31.31
N PRO A 205 15.26 23.50 30.08
CA PRO A 205 14.48 23.27 28.86
C PRO A 205 14.06 21.82 28.68
N TYR A 206 14.78 20.86 29.30
CA TYR A 206 14.46 19.45 29.29
C TYR A 206 14.46 18.84 30.69
N SER A 207 13.49 17.99 30.98
CA SER A 207 13.46 17.10 32.13
C SER A 207 14.35 15.88 31.90
N PRO A 208 14.89 15.24 32.95
CA PRO A 208 15.66 14.00 32.82
C PRO A 208 14.90 12.86 32.12
N ALA A 209 13.57 12.84 32.27
CA ALA A 209 12.71 11.88 31.58
C ALA A 209 12.66 12.16 30.06
N GLU A 210 12.55 13.43 29.65
CA GLU A 210 12.58 13.80 28.23
C GLU A 210 13.93 13.45 27.59
N LEU A 211 15.06 13.70 28.28
CA LEU A 211 16.39 13.31 27.81
C LEU A 211 16.51 11.79 27.61
N ALA A 212 15.99 11.01 28.56
CA ALA A 212 15.93 9.55 28.43
C ALA A 212 15.07 9.12 27.24
N THR A 213 13.91 9.77 27.00
CA THR A 213 13.07 9.43 25.84
C THR A 213 13.75 9.74 24.51
N VAL A 214 14.47 10.86 24.41
CA VAL A 214 15.24 11.23 23.22
C VAL A 214 16.36 10.22 22.96
N GLU A 215 17.03 9.74 23.99
CA GLU A 215 18.06 8.69 23.85
C GLU A 215 17.46 7.34 23.42
N VAL A 216 16.34 6.92 24.01
CA VAL A 216 15.65 5.69 23.59
C VAL A 216 15.27 5.75 22.11
N GLN A 217 14.76 6.90 21.65
CA GLN A 217 14.45 7.12 20.24
C GLN A 217 15.70 7.03 19.35
N ALA A 218 16.81 7.65 19.76
CA ALA A 218 18.06 7.60 19.00
C ALA A 218 18.64 6.18 18.92
N MET A 219 18.61 5.42 20.02
CA MET A 219 19.01 4.00 20.03
C MET A 219 18.10 3.15 19.15
N GLU A 220 16.79 3.40 19.14
CA GLU A 220 15.84 2.73 18.26
C GLU A 220 16.10 3.03 16.79
N CYS A 221 16.48 4.27 16.43
CA CYS A 221 16.90 4.59 15.06
C CYS A 221 18.11 3.76 14.60
N ILE A 222 19.10 3.55 15.49
CA ILE A 222 20.25 2.71 15.17
C ILE A 222 19.85 1.23 15.06
N ARG A 223 18.95 0.75 15.92
CA ARG A 223 18.42 -0.62 15.83
C ARG A 223 17.69 -0.84 14.51
N GLN A 224 16.84 0.10 14.08
CA GLN A 224 16.15 0.05 12.79
C GLN A 224 17.15 0.07 11.62
N LEU A 225 18.21 0.88 11.70
CA LEU A 225 19.27 0.87 10.70
C LEU A 225 19.96 -0.51 10.59
N LEU A 226 20.26 -1.14 11.73
CA LEU A 226 20.83 -2.50 11.75
C LEU A 226 19.86 -3.53 11.16
N LEU A 227 18.58 -3.44 11.51
CA LEU A 227 17.53 -4.29 10.96
C LEU A 227 17.51 -4.19 9.42
N ARG A 228 17.34 -2.97 8.88
CA ARG A 228 17.33 -2.70 7.43
C ARG A 228 18.62 -3.15 6.74
N SER A 229 19.77 -2.97 7.39
CA SER A 229 21.06 -3.46 6.87
C SER A 229 21.13 -4.98 6.79
N GLY A 230 20.58 -5.69 7.79
CA GLY A 230 20.47 -7.15 7.80
C GLY A 230 19.52 -7.66 6.71
N GLU A 231 18.35 -7.03 6.56
CA GLU A 231 17.40 -7.33 5.50
C GLU A 231 18.02 -7.11 4.10
N ALA A 232 18.71 -6.00 3.88
CA ALA A 232 19.39 -5.72 2.62
C ALA A 232 20.45 -6.78 2.28
N LEU A 233 21.27 -7.19 3.26
CA LEU A 233 22.27 -8.24 3.05
C LEU A 233 21.63 -9.59 2.73
N PHE A 234 20.52 -9.93 3.39
CA PHE A 234 19.78 -11.15 3.09
C PHE A 234 19.23 -11.12 1.65
N LEU A 235 18.62 -10.00 1.24
CA LEU A 235 18.12 -9.82 -0.11
C LEU A 235 19.23 -10.01 -1.15
N LEU A 236 20.40 -9.41 -0.92
CA LEU A 236 21.56 -9.55 -1.81
C LEU A 236 22.09 -11.00 -1.88
N GLN A 237 22.03 -11.75 -0.78
CA GLN A 237 22.36 -13.17 -0.78
C GLN A 237 21.37 -13.97 -1.63
N LEU A 238 20.07 -13.76 -1.41
CA LEU A 238 19.01 -14.43 -2.17
C LEU A 238 19.13 -14.15 -3.68
N LEU A 239 19.31 -12.88 -4.05
CA LEU A 239 19.52 -12.48 -5.45
C LEU A 239 20.79 -13.12 -6.05
N SER A 240 21.85 -13.28 -5.26
CA SER A 240 23.08 -13.95 -5.69
C SER A 240 22.85 -15.44 -5.97
N GLN A 241 22.04 -16.13 -5.17
CA GLN A 241 21.68 -17.53 -5.39
C GLN A 241 20.85 -17.72 -6.67
N HIS A 242 19.97 -16.77 -6.97
CA HIS A 242 19.06 -16.81 -8.14
C HIS A 242 19.63 -16.15 -9.40
N HIS A 243 20.95 -15.90 -9.46
CA HIS A 243 21.65 -15.32 -10.61
C HIS A 243 21.15 -13.91 -11.00
N VAL A 244 21.62 -12.89 -10.26
CA VAL A 244 21.41 -11.44 -10.52
C VAL A 244 21.44 -11.07 -12.01
N ALA A 245 22.36 -11.65 -12.77
CA ALA A 245 22.50 -11.44 -14.21
C ALA A 245 21.21 -11.69 -15.00
N ARG A 246 20.43 -12.70 -14.63
CA ARG A 246 19.17 -13.04 -15.30
C ARG A 246 18.06 -12.06 -14.93
N LEU A 247 17.99 -11.70 -13.65
CA LEU A 247 16.98 -10.75 -13.16
C LEU A 247 17.18 -9.36 -13.78
N THR A 248 18.45 -8.94 -13.90
CA THR A 248 18.81 -7.63 -14.45
C THR A 248 18.64 -7.50 -15.96
N GLN A 249 18.57 -8.61 -16.72
CA GLN A 249 18.25 -8.58 -18.16
C GLN A 249 16.84 -8.05 -18.45
N GLY A 250 15.91 -8.17 -17.50
CA GLY A 250 14.56 -7.62 -17.63
C GLY A 250 14.46 -6.13 -17.35
N PHE A 251 15.55 -5.49 -16.89
CA PHE A 251 15.58 -4.07 -16.58
C PHE A 251 15.95 -3.21 -17.79
N ASP A 252 15.40 -2.00 -17.82
CA ASP A 252 15.78 -0.96 -18.76
C ASP A 252 17.19 -0.42 -18.44
N ALA A 253 17.80 0.26 -19.41
CA ALA A 253 19.16 0.78 -19.25
C ALA A 253 19.28 1.79 -18.10
N SER A 254 18.22 2.55 -17.80
CA SER A 254 18.15 3.48 -16.66
C SER A 254 18.24 2.76 -15.33
N LEU A 255 17.43 1.71 -15.09
CA LEU A 255 17.48 0.97 -13.83
C LEU A 255 18.78 0.16 -13.70
N GLN A 256 19.33 -0.35 -14.80
CA GLN A 256 20.64 -1.00 -14.76
C GLN A 256 21.75 -0.01 -14.33
N GLN A 257 21.73 1.22 -14.84
CA GLN A 257 22.68 2.25 -14.43
C GLN A 257 22.51 2.65 -12.96
N SER A 258 21.27 2.81 -12.48
CA SER A 258 21.03 3.12 -11.07
C SER A 258 21.51 1.99 -10.16
N LEU A 259 21.27 0.72 -10.51
CA LEU A 259 21.77 -0.44 -9.76
C LEU A 259 23.31 -0.49 -9.66
N ILE A 260 24.03 -0.11 -10.72
CA ILE A 260 25.50 -0.10 -10.73
C ILE A 260 26.06 1.00 -9.84
N GLN A 261 25.38 2.15 -9.76
CA GLN A 261 25.81 3.30 -8.95
C GLN A 261 25.35 3.20 -7.49
N LEU A 262 24.38 2.32 -7.20
CA LEU A 262 23.79 2.15 -5.88
C LEU A 262 24.83 1.70 -4.85
N THR A 263 25.08 2.56 -3.86
CA THR A 263 25.91 2.23 -2.69
C THR A 263 25.09 1.51 -1.62
N PHE A 264 25.77 0.84 -0.68
CA PHE A 264 25.09 0.13 0.39
C PHE A 264 24.25 1.08 1.27
N HIS A 265 24.77 2.26 1.61
CA HIS A 265 23.99 3.23 2.39
C HIS A 265 22.74 3.73 1.66
N GLN A 266 22.80 3.90 0.33
CA GLN A 266 21.63 4.29 -0.47
C GLN A 266 20.59 3.18 -0.50
N LEU A 267 21.01 1.92 -0.64
CA LEU A 267 20.11 0.77 -0.58
C LEU A 267 19.35 0.70 0.76
N VAL A 268 19.99 1.08 1.87
CA VAL A 268 19.42 0.94 3.23
C VAL A 268 18.65 2.18 3.69
N CYS A 269 19.09 3.39 3.32
CA CYS A 269 18.58 4.65 3.89
C CYS A 269 17.85 5.56 2.91
N SER A 270 17.82 5.25 1.60
CA SER A 270 17.19 6.10 0.59
C SER A 270 15.84 5.54 0.15
N GLU A 271 14.88 6.42 -0.13
CA GLU A 271 13.61 6.06 -0.77
C GLU A 271 13.83 5.41 -2.15
N GLU A 272 14.88 5.81 -2.88
CA GLU A 272 15.27 5.17 -4.14
C GLU A 272 15.74 3.72 -3.91
N GLY A 273 16.44 3.48 -2.80
CA GLY A 273 16.88 2.15 -2.39
C GLY A 273 15.69 1.24 -2.10
N ASP A 274 14.70 1.74 -1.36
CA ASP A 274 13.46 1.01 -1.04
C ASP A 274 12.67 0.63 -2.30
N GLN A 275 12.56 1.56 -3.26
CA GLN A 275 11.91 1.32 -4.55
C GLN A 275 12.67 0.26 -5.37
N LEU A 276 14.00 0.33 -5.41
CA LEU A 276 14.84 -0.65 -6.10
C LEU A 276 14.79 -2.03 -5.44
N ALA A 277 14.81 -2.11 -4.11
CA ALA A 277 14.65 -3.35 -3.36
C ALA A 277 13.30 -4.01 -3.65
N THR A 278 12.22 -3.23 -3.60
CA THR A 278 10.87 -3.68 -3.96
C THR A 278 10.82 -4.18 -5.40
N ARG A 279 11.42 -3.44 -6.34
CA ARG A 279 11.45 -3.85 -7.76
C ARG A 279 12.27 -5.13 -7.98
N LEU A 280 13.39 -5.30 -7.28
CA LEU A 280 14.20 -6.52 -7.30
C LEU A 280 13.41 -7.72 -6.77
N ILE A 281 12.68 -7.56 -5.66
CA ILE A 281 11.79 -8.59 -5.12
C ILE A 281 10.69 -8.91 -6.14
N SER A 282 10.02 -7.91 -6.72
CA SER A 282 8.99 -8.16 -7.73
C SER A 282 9.52 -8.93 -8.93
N THR A 283 10.72 -8.60 -9.41
CA THR A 283 11.34 -9.28 -10.56
C THR A 283 11.76 -10.71 -10.23
N LEU A 284 12.25 -10.94 -9.00
CA LEU A 284 12.51 -12.28 -8.49
C LEU A 284 11.22 -13.11 -8.45
N MET A 285 10.13 -12.54 -7.93
CA MET A 285 8.85 -13.22 -7.85
C MET A 285 8.24 -13.47 -9.23
N GLU A 286 8.32 -12.51 -10.15
CA GLU A 286 7.92 -12.67 -11.56
C GLU A 286 8.65 -13.85 -12.23
N TYR A 287 9.95 -13.99 -11.98
CA TYR A 287 10.75 -15.12 -12.47
C TYR A 287 10.29 -16.47 -11.89
N TYR A 288 9.78 -16.50 -10.65
CA TYR A 288 9.24 -17.70 -10.02
C TYR A 288 7.81 -18.04 -10.44
N THR A 289 6.97 -17.03 -10.67
CA THR A 289 5.60 -17.21 -11.16
C THR A 289 5.52 -17.51 -12.66
N GLY A 290 6.60 -17.24 -13.40
CA GLY A 290 6.64 -17.43 -14.85
C GLY A 290 6.62 -18.90 -15.28
N PRO A 291 6.35 -19.17 -16.58
CA PRO A 291 6.24 -20.52 -17.12
C PRO A 291 7.53 -21.34 -17.02
N ASP A 292 8.69 -20.68 -16.92
CA ASP A 292 10.01 -21.29 -16.77
C ASP A 292 10.47 -21.40 -15.30
N GLY A 293 9.57 -21.16 -14.34
CA GLY A 293 9.85 -21.10 -12.91
C GLY A 293 10.51 -22.37 -12.36
N ARG A 294 11.56 -22.22 -11.56
CA ARG A 294 12.25 -23.32 -10.88
C ARG A 294 11.93 -23.34 -9.38
N GLY A 295 10.72 -23.75 -9.01
CA GLY A 295 10.30 -23.92 -7.60
C GLY A 295 8.86 -23.49 -7.37
N THR A 296 8.43 -23.49 -6.10
CA THR A 296 7.12 -22.99 -5.66
C THR A 296 7.26 -21.57 -5.10
N VAL A 297 6.24 -20.74 -5.26
CA VAL A 297 6.21 -19.39 -4.66
C VAL A 297 6.27 -19.46 -3.13
N ASP A 298 5.72 -20.54 -2.55
CA ASP A 298 5.68 -20.78 -1.11
C ASP A 298 7.07 -20.86 -0.48
N ASP A 299 8.01 -21.56 -1.12
CA ASP A 299 9.36 -21.75 -0.59
C ASP A 299 10.09 -20.40 -0.46
N ILE A 300 10.09 -19.60 -1.54
CA ILE A 300 10.80 -18.30 -1.58
C ILE A 300 10.08 -17.23 -0.78
N SER A 301 8.76 -17.26 -0.75
CA SER A 301 8.00 -16.37 0.12
C SER A 301 8.29 -16.65 1.60
N GLY A 302 8.59 -17.90 1.97
CA GLY A 302 9.08 -18.25 3.31
C GLY A 302 10.38 -17.50 3.63
N TRP A 303 11.39 -17.64 2.76
CA TRP A 303 12.68 -16.97 2.90
C TRP A 303 12.54 -15.44 2.93
N LEU A 304 11.75 -14.84 2.04
CA LEU A 304 11.55 -13.39 1.97
C LEU A 304 10.84 -12.82 3.21
N ARG A 305 9.82 -13.51 3.73
CA ARG A 305 9.11 -13.05 4.94
C ARG A 305 9.99 -13.13 6.19
N GLU A 306 10.84 -14.14 6.28
CA GLU A 306 11.77 -14.29 7.41
C GLU A 306 12.96 -13.34 7.31
N GLY A 307 13.49 -13.13 6.11
CA GLY A 307 14.71 -12.37 5.90
C GLY A 307 14.52 -10.86 5.67
N CYS A 308 13.41 -10.45 5.05
CA CYS A 308 13.10 -9.05 4.66
C CYS A 308 11.64 -8.66 4.99
N PRO A 309 11.18 -8.76 6.25
CA PRO A 309 9.78 -8.50 6.62
C PRO A 309 9.32 -7.05 6.35
N SER A 310 10.24 -6.08 6.33
CA SER A 310 9.89 -4.69 6.04
C SER A 310 9.48 -4.47 4.57
N ASP A 311 10.13 -5.17 3.63
CA ASP A 311 9.89 -5.02 2.19
C ASP A 311 8.90 -6.07 1.64
N TYR A 312 8.73 -7.22 2.31
CA TYR A 312 7.85 -8.30 1.86
C TYR A 312 6.87 -8.76 2.96
N LYS A 313 5.60 -8.39 2.79
CA LYS A 313 4.54 -8.61 3.79
C LYS A 313 3.67 -9.82 3.45
N GLU A 314 2.80 -10.20 4.40
CA GLU A 314 1.81 -11.27 4.17
C GLU A 314 0.85 -10.96 3.00
N ALA A 315 0.58 -9.67 2.79
CA ALA A 315 -0.17 -9.16 1.64
C ALA A 315 0.49 -9.53 0.30
N ASP A 316 1.81 -9.35 0.19
CA ASP A 316 2.57 -9.61 -1.03
C ASP A 316 2.66 -11.12 -1.31
N TYR A 317 2.81 -11.93 -0.26
CA TYR A 317 2.74 -13.38 -0.36
C TYR A 317 1.43 -13.87 -0.98
N LYS A 318 0.29 -13.44 -0.44
CA LYS A 318 -1.02 -13.83 -0.97
C LYS A 318 -1.21 -13.35 -2.41
N PHE A 319 -0.68 -12.17 -2.74
CA PHE A 319 -0.72 -11.63 -4.10
C PHE A 319 0.07 -12.52 -5.08
N TYR A 320 1.34 -12.81 -4.81
CA TYR A 320 2.15 -13.62 -5.71
C TYR A 320 1.71 -15.08 -5.79
N LEU A 321 1.18 -15.63 -4.69
CA LEU A 321 0.56 -16.95 -4.69
C LEU A 321 -0.66 -16.97 -5.63
N ALA A 322 -1.51 -15.94 -5.60
CA ALA A 322 -2.62 -15.81 -6.53
C ALA A 322 -2.15 -15.71 -7.99
N VAL A 323 -1.06 -14.97 -8.26
CA VAL A 323 -0.47 -14.87 -9.60
C VAL A 323 0.05 -16.24 -10.07
N GLU A 324 0.68 -17.04 -9.21
CA GLU A 324 1.08 -18.41 -9.55
C GLU A 324 -0.13 -19.26 -9.99
N PHE A 325 -1.24 -19.21 -9.24
CA PHE A 325 -2.48 -19.90 -9.59
C PHE A 325 -3.04 -19.43 -10.93
N LEU A 326 -2.95 -18.13 -11.25
CA LEU A 326 -3.39 -17.57 -12.53
C LEU A 326 -2.53 -18.03 -13.71
N GLU A 327 -1.20 -18.03 -13.56
CA GLU A 327 -0.30 -18.49 -14.62
C GLU A 327 -0.46 -20.01 -14.86
N ARG A 328 -0.65 -20.79 -13.78
CA ARG A 328 -1.00 -22.21 -13.89
C ARG A 328 -2.34 -22.41 -14.62
N ALA A 329 -3.38 -21.66 -14.25
CA ALA A 329 -4.69 -21.72 -14.91
C ALA A 329 -4.63 -21.34 -16.40
N ALA A 330 -3.70 -20.47 -16.81
CA ALA A 330 -3.52 -20.07 -18.20
C ALA A 330 -2.98 -21.21 -19.08
N VAL A 331 -2.14 -22.10 -18.52
CA VAL A 331 -1.52 -23.23 -19.23
C VAL A 331 -2.37 -24.50 -19.15
N THR A 332 -3.22 -24.65 -18.12
CA THR A 332 -4.10 -25.81 -17.94
C THR A 332 -5.14 -25.95 -19.06
N ALA A 333 -5.20 -27.13 -19.68
CA ALA A 333 -6.16 -27.43 -20.75
C ALA A 333 -7.53 -27.88 -20.25
N ASP A 334 -7.61 -28.55 -19.08
CA ASP A 334 -8.88 -28.99 -18.50
C ASP A 334 -9.69 -27.80 -17.98
N ALA A 335 -10.95 -27.71 -18.42
CA ALA A 335 -11.83 -26.60 -18.09
C ALA A 335 -12.21 -26.58 -16.60
N GLN A 336 -12.38 -27.76 -15.98
CA GLN A 336 -12.77 -27.84 -14.56
C GLN A 336 -11.59 -27.50 -13.64
N GLU A 337 -10.41 -28.06 -13.91
CA GLU A 337 -9.19 -27.72 -13.17
C GLU A 337 -8.83 -26.24 -13.34
N LYS A 338 -8.93 -25.69 -14.55
CA LYS A 338 -8.73 -24.27 -14.83
C LYS A 338 -9.65 -23.36 -14.00
N ASP A 339 -10.92 -23.71 -13.91
CA ASP A 339 -11.92 -22.97 -13.13
C ASP A 339 -11.64 -23.07 -11.61
N ASN A 340 -11.19 -24.23 -11.13
CA ASN A 340 -10.77 -24.39 -9.73
C ASN A 340 -9.54 -23.53 -9.39
N LEU A 341 -8.51 -23.53 -10.24
CA LEU A 341 -7.32 -22.69 -10.06
C LEU A 341 -7.66 -21.18 -10.07
N ALA A 342 -8.56 -20.77 -10.96
CA ALA A 342 -9.05 -19.38 -11.00
C ALA A 342 -9.81 -19.00 -9.71
N ARG A 343 -10.62 -19.92 -9.14
CA ARG A 343 -11.29 -19.69 -7.86
C ARG A 343 -10.31 -19.56 -6.69
N GLU A 344 -9.28 -20.39 -6.65
CA GLU A 344 -8.25 -20.28 -5.60
C GLU A 344 -7.50 -18.94 -5.69
N ALA A 345 -7.11 -18.52 -6.91
CA ALA A 345 -6.51 -17.20 -7.11
C ALA A 345 -7.43 -16.07 -6.61
N PHE A 346 -8.72 -16.15 -6.91
CA PHE A 346 -9.72 -15.20 -6.43
C PHE A 346 -9.82 -15.18 -4.89
N ASN A 347 -9.82 -16.35 -4.24
CA ASN A 347 -9.85 -16.47 -2.77
C ASN A 347 -8.64 -15.82 -2.08
N PHE A 348 -7.47 -15.81 -2.72
CA PHE A 348 -6.30 -15.13 -2.17
C PHE A 348 -6.35 -13.62 -2.39
N LEU A 349 -6.79 -13.16 -3.56
CA LEU A 349 -6.88 -11.73 -3.88
C LEU A 349 -7.96 -10.99 -3.08
N THR A 350 -9.08 -11.65 -2.77
CA THR A 350 -10.13 -11.08 -1.91
C THR A 350 -9.64 -10.76 -0.49
N LYS A 351 -8.60 -11.44 -0.01
CA LYS A 351 -7.97 -11.17 1.29
C LYS A 351 -7.04 -9.95 1.26
N VAL A 352 -6.70 -9.44 0.07
CA VAL A 352 -5.74 -8.34 -0.09
C VAL A 352 -6.22 -7.34 -1.17
N PRO A 353 -7.32 -6.61 -0.91
CA PRO A 353 -7.91 -5.70 -1.89
C PRO A 353 -7.05 -4.47 -2.20
N GLU A 354 -6.18 -4.05 -1.28
CA GLU A 354 -5.42 -2.80 -1.37
C GLU A 354 -4.11 -2.93 -2.17
N SER A 355 -3.38 -4.04 -2.03
CA SER A 355 -2.01 -4.18 -2.56
C SER A 355 -1.91 -4.47 -4.06
N ALA A 356 -3.01 -4.85 -4.71
CA ALA A 356 -2.97 -5.37 -6.08
C ALA A 356 -3.14 -4.31 -7.17
N ASP A 357 -2.32 -4.38 -8.23
CA ASP A 357 -2.67 -3.79 -9.54
C ASP A 357 -3.79 -4.61 -10.19
N LEU A 358 -5.02 -4.27 -9.84
CA LEU A 358 -6.21 -4.96 -10.32
C LEU A 358 -6.36 -4.89 -11.85
N ARG A 359 -5.76 -3.92 -12.55
CA ARG A 359 -5.92 -3.79 -14.01
C ARG A 359 -5.30 -4.97 -14.72
N THR A 360 -4.07 -5.30 -14.35
CA THR A 360 -3.33 -6.41 -14.96
C THR A 360 -3.94 -7.76 -14.57
N ILE A 361 -4.31 -7.92 -13.30
CA ILE A 361 -4.96 -9.15 -12.81
C ILE A 361 -6.34 -9.37 -13.44
N CYS A 362 -7.19 -8.34 -13.53
CA CYS A 362 -8.51 -8.47 -14.12
C CYS A 362 -8.42 -8.84 -15.61
N LYS A 363 -7.42 -8.34 -16.35
CA LYS A 363 -7.17 -8.79 -17.72
C LYS A 363 -6.85 -10.28 -17.80
N ARG A 364 -6.06 -10.83 -16.88
CA ARG A 364 -5.81 -12.28 -16.81
C ARG A 364 -7.09 -13.05 -16.50
N PHE A 365 -7.93 -12.58 -15.57
CA PHE A 365 -9.24 -13.19 -15.33
C PHE A 365 -10.18 -13.10 -16.54
N GLU A 366 -10.14 -12.01 -17.31
CA GLU A 366 -10.88 -11.88 -18.58
C GLU A 366 -10.43 -12.93 -19.62
N GLU A 367 -9.13 -13.18 -19.73
CA GLU A 367 -8.55 -14.23 -20.59
C GLU A 367 -8.98 -15.64 -20.13
N LEU A 368 -9.08 -15.86 -18.81
CA LEU A 368 -9.60 -17.08 -18.21
C LEU A 368 -11.13 -17.20 -18.29
N ARG A 369 -11.84 -16.14 -18.73
CA ARG A 369 -13.32 -16.04 -18.78
C ARG A 369 -14.00 -16.11 -17.40
N PHE A 370 -13.27 -15.77 -16.34
CA PHE A 370 -13.77 -15.75 -14.97
C PHE A 370 -14.22 -14.34 -14.57
N TYR A 371 -15.37 -13.91 -15.11
CA TYR A 371 -15.88 -12.53 -14.96
C TYR A 371 -16.40 -12.20 -13.55
N GLU A 372 -16.59 -13.21 -12.69
CA GLU A 372 -16.96 -12.99 -11.29
C GLU A 372 -15.87 -12.22 -10.54
N ALA A 373 -14.60 -12.60 -10.68
CA ALA A 373 -13.48 -11.87 -10.10
C ALA A 373 -13.36 -10.44 -10.65
N VAL A 374 -13.62 -10.25 -11.95
CA VAL A 374 -13.52 -8.95 -12.63
C VAL A 374 -14.51 -7.93 -12.06
N VAL A 375 -15.64 -8.39 -11.52
CA VAL A 375 -16.63 -7.53 -10.85
C VAL A 375 -16.35 -7.41 -9.37
N GLN A 376 -16.14 -8.54 -8.67
CA GLN A 376 -16.04 -8.53 -7.21
C GLN A 376 -14.75 -7.87 -6.70
N LEU A 377 -13.59 -8.09 -7.34
CA LEU A 377 -12.31 -7.53 -6.86
C LEU A 377 -12.28 -5.99 -6.92
N PRO A 378 -12.66 -5.32 -8.04
CA PRO A 378 -12.67 -3.86 -8.06
C PRO A 378 -13.71 -3.25 -7.13
N LEU A 379 -14.86 -3.90 -6.90
CA LEU A 379 -15.86 -3.43 -5.95
C LEU A 379 -15.37 -3.54 -4.51
N GLN A 380 -14.71 -4.65 -4.15
CA GLN A 380 -14.09 -4.80 -2.83
C GLN A 380 -12.97 -3.78 -2.61
N LYS A 381 -12.13 -3.52 -3.62
CA LYS A 381 -11.12 -2.45 -3.53
C LYS A 381 -11.75 -1.07 -3.38
N ALA A 382 -12.81 -0.76 -4.13
CA ALA A 382 -13.53 0.50 -3.97
C ALA A 382 -14.11 0.67 -2.56
N GLN A 383 -14.59 -0.42 -1.93
CA GLN A 383 -15.08 -0.41 -0.56
C GLN A 383 -13.96 -0.31 0.48
N ALA A 384 -12.81 -0.94 0.25
CA ALA A 384 -11.64 -0.85 1.13
C ALA A 384 -11.00 0.55 1.10
N LEU A 385 -11.00 1.22 -0.05
CA LEU A 385 -10.53 2.60 -0.22
C LEU A 385 -11.45 3.64 0.45
N ASP A 386 -12.72 3.30 0.68
CA ASP A 386 -13.70 4.18 1.31
C ASP A 386 -14.56 3.43 2.37
N PRO A 387 -13.98 3.02 3.52
CA PRO A 387 -14.73 2.30 4.56
C PRO A 387 -15.77 3.19 5.26
N SER A 388 -15.49 4.49 5.37
CA SER A 388 -16.31 5.52 6.02
C SER A 388 -17.49 5.98 5.15
N GLY A 389 -17.48 5.70 3.85
CA GLY A 389 -18.51 6.16 2.92
C GLY A 389 -18.42 7.65 2.62
N ASP A 390 -17.22 8.21 2.71
CA ASP A 390 -16.91 9.63 2.53
C ASP A 390 -17.26 10.12 1.13
N ALA A 391 -17.27 9.23 0.13
CA ALA A 391 -17.73 9.54 -1.22
C ALA A 391 -19.20 9.99 -1.29
N SER A 392 -20.03 9.56 -0.34
CA SER A 392 -21.46 9.92 -0.26
C SER A 392 -21.74 11.00 0.79
N ASN A 393 -20.73 11.46 1.54
CA ASN A 393 -20.90 12.41 2.63
C ASN A 393 -20.81 13.85 2.11
N GLU A 394 -21.96 14.52 1.97
CA GLU A 394 -22.06 15.92 1.51
C GLU A 394 -21.49 16.94 2.51
N GLN A 395 -21.14 16.53 3.73
CA GLN A 395 -20.59 17.40 4.78
C GLN A 395 -19.06 17.51 4.75
N LEU A 396 -18.38 16.69 3.95
CA LEU A 396 -16.92 16.72 3.81
C LEU A 396 -16.48 17.76 2.78
N ASP A 397 -15.22 18.19 2.93
CA ASP A 397 -14.58 19.09 1.97
C ASP A 397 -14.64 18.52 0.54
N GLU A 398 -14.97 19.39 -0.42
CA GLU A 398 -15.20 18.99 -1.82
C GLU A 398 -13.95 18.34 -2.44
N GLY A 399 -12.75 18.78 -2.06
CA GLY A 399 -11.49 18.24 -2.57
C GLY A 399 -11.22 16.81 -2.12
N ILE A 400 -11.46 16.51 -0.85
CA ILE A 400 -11.29 15.16 -0.29
C ILE A 400 -12.33 14.21 -0.91
N ARG A 401 -13.59 14.66 -0.98
CA ARG A 401 -14.68 13.88 -1.59
C ARG A 401 -14.41 13.56 -3.06
N GLU A 402 -13.92 14.53 -3.83
CA GLU A 402 -13.60 14.31 -5.25
C GLU A 402 -12.43 13.33 -5.44
N ASN A 403 -11.42 13.38 -4.56
CA ASN A 403 -10.32 12.41 -4.57
C ASN A 403 -10.83 10.98 -4.33
N VAL A 404 -11.63 10.75 -3.28
CA VAL A 404 -12.21 9.42 -2.99
C VAL A 404 -13.11 8.95 -4.14
N LEU A 405 -13.94 9.83 -4.70
CA LEU A 405 -14.76 9.53 -5.88
C LEU A 405 -13.91 9.19 -7.12
N SER A 406 -12.77 9.84 -7.30
CA SER A 406 -11.85 9.56 -8.41
C SER A 406 -11.24 8.15 -8.28
N GLN A 407 -10.81 7.77 -7.07
CA GLN A 407 -10.25 6.46 -6.78
C GLN A 407 -11.27 5.33 -6.97
N ARG A 408 -12.52 5.53 -6.52
CA ARG A 408 -13.63 4.59 -6.78
C ARG A 408 -13.94 4.47 -8.28
N ARG A 409 -13.98 5.59 -9.01
CA ARG A 409 -14.15 5.58 -10.48
C ARG A 409 -13.05 4.83 -11.21
N GLN A 410 -11.80 4.91 -10.74
CA GLN A 410 -10.71 4.11 -11.31
C GLN A 410 -10.95 2.60 -11.16
N CYS A 411 -11.53 2.16 -10.03
CA CYS A 411 -11.90 0.77 -9.82
C CYS A 411 -13.06 0.35 -10.74
N TYR A 412 -14.12 1.16 -10.83
CA TYR A 412 -15.25 0.87 -11.72
C TYR A 412 -14.85 0.86 -13.20
N GLY A 413 -13.87 1.68 -13.58
CA GLY A 413 -13.33 1.73 -14.94
C GLY A 413 -12.78 0.38 -15.43
N ILE A 414 -12.33 -0.49 -14.52
CA ILE A 414 -11.89 -1.85 -14.84
C ILE A 414 -13.08 -2.68 -15.35
N ILE A 415 -14.21 -2.63 -14.64
CA ILE A 415 -15.45 -3.34 -15.02
C ILE A 415 -15.99 -2.78 -16.35
N SER A 416 -15.99 -1.44 -16.50
CA SER A 416 -16.38 -0.80 -17.75
C SER A 416 -15.50 -1.27 -18.92
N SER A 417 -14.18 -1.41 -18.70
CA SER A 417 -13.27 -1.89 -19.74
C SER A 417 -13.54 -3.35 -20.15
N ALA A 418 -13.90 -4.23 -19.22
CA ALA A 418 -14.30 -5.60 -19.51
C ALA A 418 -15.61 -5.66 -20.33
N LEU A 419 -16.58 -4.81 -20.01
CA LEU A 419 -17.82 -4.67 -20.79
C LEU A 419 -17.54 -4.15 -22.21
N CYS A 420 -16.63 -3.17 -22.37
CA CYS A 420 -16.17 -2.69 -23.68
C CYS A 420 -15.54 -3.82 -24.51
N SER A 421 -14.67 -4.63 -23.88
CA SER A 421 -14.02 -5.78 -24.50
C SER A 421 -15.03 -6.82 -24.98
N LEU A 422 -16.05 -7.13 -24.19
CA LEU A 422 -17.11 -8.08 -24.54
C LEU A 422 -18.05 -7.57 -25.64
N LYS A 423 -18.31 -6.26 -25.68
CA LYS A 423 -19.15 -5.65 -26.71
C LYS A 423 -18.45 -5.56 -28.08
N GLY A 424 -17.12 -5.60 -28.11
CA GLY A 424 -16.32 -5.51 -29.34
C GLY A 424 -16.10 -4.07 -29.82
N VAL A 425 -16.22 -3.07 -28.94
CA VAL A 425 -15.95 -1.66 -29.26
C VAL A 425 -14.45 -1.41 -29.46
N SER A 426 -13.59 -2.36 -29.09
CA SER A 426 -12.13 -2.36 -29.32
C SER A 426 -11.69 -2.62 -30.78
N GLY A 427 -12.53 -2.27 -31.76
CA GLY A 427 -12.34 -2.60 -33.18
C GLY A 427 -12.66 -1.49 -34.19
N GLN A 428 -12.50 -0.20 -33.87
CA GLN A 428 -12.55 0.87 -34.88
C GLN A 428 -11.18 1.50 -35.18
N ARG A 429 -10.64 1.09 -36.34
CA ARG A 429 -9.89 1.88 -37.33
C ARG A 429 -8.57 2.56 -36.92
N GLU A 430 -7.51 1.76 -36.80
CA GLU A 430 -6.22 2.19 -37.34
C GLU A 430 -6.10 1.66 -38.77
N PHE A 431 -6.38 2.54 -39.73
CA PHE A 431 -6.11 2.29 -41.13
C PHE A 431 -4.62 2.57 -41.38
N GLY A 432 -3.79 1.54 -41.49
CA GLY A 432 -2.48 1.65 -42.11
C GLY A 432 -1.34 0.84 -41.48
N SER A 433 -1.26 -0.46 -41.78
CA SER A 433 -0.11 -1.08 -42.47
C SER A 433 -0.23 -2.62 -42.50
N PRO A 434 0.06 -3.29 -43.64
CA PRO A 434 -0.08 -4.74 -43.76
C PRO A 434 1.26 -5.44 -43.48
N THR A 435 1.44 -5.98 -42.28
CA THR A 435 2.54 -6.94 -42.07
C THR A 435 2.18 -8.04 -41.06
N ARG A 436 1.90 -9.22 -41.65
CA ARG A 436 1.98 -10.60 -41.14
C ARG A 436 1.17 -11.01 -39.89
N PRO A 437 0.31 -12.05 -40.01
CA PRO A 437 -0.36 -12.64 -38.86
C PRO A 437 0.58 -13.63 -38.17
N THR A 438 1.08 -13.30 -36.98
CA THR A 438 1.57 -14.30 -36.03
C THR A 438 0.39 -14.87 -35.26
N THR A 439 0.21 -16.18 -35.43
CA THR A 439 -0.77 -17.04 -34.77
C THR A 439 -0.71 -16.94 -33.24
N ILE A 440 -1.71 -16.29 -32.65
CA ILE A 440 -2.22 -16.63 -31.31
C ILE A 440 -3.74 -16.70 -31.46
N ASN A 441 -4.29 -17.89 -31.21
CA ASN A 441 -5.71 -18.18 -31.26
C ASN A 441 -6.46 -17.35 -30.22
N LYS A 442 -6.82 -16.09 -30.55
CA LYS A 442 -7.98 -15.46 -29.93
C LYS A 442 -9.18 -16.26 -30.38
N SER A 443 -9.66 -17.17 -29.51
CA SER A 443 -10.94 -17.84 -29.73
C SER A 443 -12.00 -16.75 -29.91
N VAL A 444 -12.45 -16.58 -31.15
CA VAL A 444 -13.51 -15.63 -31.49
C VAL A 444 -14.75 -16.09 -30.74
N LEU A 445 -15.03 -15.42 -29.63
CA LEU A 445 -16.12 -15.79 -28.74
C LEU A 445 -17.45 -15.55 -29.47
N ASP A 446 -18.31 -16.56 -29.50
CA ASP A 446 -19.65 -16.46 -30.09
C ASP A 446 -20.44 -15.33 -29.42
N LYS A 447 -21.30 -14.67 -30.19
CA LYS A 447 -22.23 -13.64 -29.72
C LYS A 447 -23.06 -14.13 -28.53
N VAL A 448 -23.57 -15.36 -28.57
CA VAL A 448 -24.37 -15.93 -27.48
C VAL A 448 -23.57 -16.01 -26.18
N SER A 449 -22.30 -16.42 -26.25
CA SER A 449 -21.42 -16.47 -25.07
C SER A 449 -21.05 -15.07 -24.57
N ARG A 450 -20.84 -14.10 -25.47
CA ARG A 450 -20.61 -12.69 -25.08
C ARG A 450 -21.81 -12.12 -24.34
N ASP A 451 -23.00 -12.31 -24.88
CA ASP A 451 -24.25 -11.84 -24.28
C ASP A 451 -24.46 -12.50 -22.89
N LYS A 452 -24.15 -13.79 -22.74
CA LYS A 452 -24.16 -14.49 -21.44
C LYS A 452 -23.22 -13.84 -20.40
N TYR A 453 -21.99 -13.53 -20.77
CA TYR A 453 -21.03 -12.90 -19.84
C TYR A 453 -21.38 -11.46 -19.52
N ILE A 454 -21.96 -10.71 -20.47
CA ILE A 454 -22.50 -9.37 -20.21
C ILE A 454 -23.62 -9.48 -19.17
N CYS A 455 -24.57 -10.39 -19.34
CA CYS A 455 -25.62 -10.61 -18.35
C CYS A 455 -25.06 -11.00 -16.97
N GLN A 456 -24.03 -11.86 -16.93
CA GLN A 456 -23.38 -12.24 -15.68
C GLN A 456 -22.75 -11.04 -14.96
N ILE A 457 -22.00 -10.18 -15.68
CA ILE A 457 -21.39 -8.98 -15.11
C ILE A 457 -22.46 -8.04 -14.55
N VAL A 458 -23.54 -7.81 -15.30
CA VAL A 458 -24.63 -6.92 -14.88
C VAL A 458 -25.33 -7.48 -13.64
N GLN A 459 -25.65 -8.78 -13.61
CA GLN A 459 -26.29 -9.42 -12.46
C GLN A 459 -25.43 -9.34 -11.20
N LEU A 460 -24.12 -9.63 -11.30
CA LEU A 460 -23.20 -9.51 -10.18
C LEU A 460 -23.01 -8.06 -9.73
N GLY A 461 -23.03 -7.12 -10.68
CA GLY A 461 -22.92 -5.70 -10.39
C GLY A 461 -24.14 -5.17 -9.63
N VAL A 462 -25.36 -5.55 -10.04
CA VAL A 462 -26.62 -5.14 -9.40
C VAL A 462 -26.82 -5.76 -8.01
N GLN A 463 -26.18 -6.90 -7.74
CA GLN A 463 -26.15 -7.50 -6.40
C GLN A 463 -25.25 -6.73 -5.42
N SER A 464 -24.42 -5.81 -5.91
CA SER A 464 -23.55 -5.01 -5.05
C SER A 464 -24.36 -4.04 -4.18
N PRO A 465 -23.92 -3.75 -2.95
CA PRO A 465 -24.57 -2.72 -2.11
C PRO A 465 -24.19 -1.28 -2.53
N ASP A 466 -23.32 -1.12 -3.54
CA ASP A 466 -22.71 0.16 -3.89
C ASP A 466 -23.58 0.98 -4.86
N ARG A 467 -24.28 1.97 -4.30
CA ARG A 467 -25.15 2.88 -5.08
C ARG A 467 -24.38 3.77 -6.07
N LEU A 468 -23.14 4.13 -5.76
CA LEU A 468 -22.32 4.95 -6.67
C LEU A 468 -21.88 4.12 -7.88
N PHE A 469 -21.54 2.86 -7.63
CA PHE A 469 -21.28 1.91 -8.70
C PHE A 469 -22.51 1.68 -9.59
N HIS A 470 -23.71 1.51 -9.03
CA HIS A 470 -24.94 1.35 -9.84
C HIS A 470 -25.13 2.51 -10.82
N LYS A 471 -24.97 3.76 -10.38
CA LYS A 471 -25.04 4.94 -11.26
C LYS A 471 -23.97 4.92 -12.37
N HIS A 472 -22.75 4.49 -12.04
CA HIS A 472 -21.64 4.38 -13.00
C HIS A 472 -21.88 3.26 -14.02
N LEU A 473 -22.39 2.11 -13.57
CA LEU A 473 -22.74 0.97 -14.40
C LEU A 473 -23.87 1.32 -15.37
N ASP A 474 -24.96 1.91 -14.88
CA ASP A 474 -26.09 2.33 -15.70
C ASP A 474 -25.64 3.30 -16.81
N ARG A 475 -24.83 4.30 -16.45
CA ARG A 475 -24.25 5.24 -17.42
C ARG A 475 -23.38 4.53 -18.45
N THR A 476 -22.48 3.66 -18.01
CA THR A 476 -21.61 2.87 -18.89
C THR A 476 -22.43 2.00 -19.85
N MET A 477 -23.50 1.37 -19.38
CA MET A 477 -24.37 0.53 -20.21
C MET A 477 -25.11 1.34 -21.26
N ILE A 478 -25.60 2.54 -20.92
CA ILE A 478 -26.25 3.45 -21.86
C ILE A 478 -25.25 3.94 -22.91
N ASP A 479 -24.06 4.37 -22.48
CA ASP A 479 -23.00 4.84 -23.39
C ASP A 479 -22.53 3.73 -24.34
N LEU A 480 -22.48 2.49 -23.84
CA LEU A 480 -22.19 1.33 -24.67
C LEU A 480 -23.36 0.95 -25.56
N GLY A 481 -24.61 1.33 -25.26
CA GLY A 481 -25.82 0.91 -25.96
C GLY A 481 -26.30 -0.51 -25.59
N LEU A 482 -26.06 -0.94 -24.34
CA LEU A 482 -26.56 -2.19 -23.73
C LEU A 482 -27.92 -1.94 -23.06
N GLU A 483 -28.82 -1.29 -23.80
CA GLU A 483 -30.10 -0.81 -23.26
C GLU A 483 -31.05 -1.96 -22.92
N ASN A 484 -31.03 -3.05 -23.69
CA ASN A 484 -31.95 -4.17 -23.48
C ASN A 484 -31.59 -4.92 -22.20
N GLU A 485 -30.30 -5.17 -21.99
CA GLU A 485 -29.75 -5.81 -20.80
C GLU A 485 -29.98 -4.95 -19.55
N LEU A 486 -29.83 -3.62 -19.68
CA LEU A 486 -30.13 -2.66 -18.60
C LEU A 486 -31.60 -2.72 -18.18
N LEU A 487 -32.51 -2.79 -19.14
CA LEU A 487 -33.95 -2.80 -18.86
C LEU A 487 -34.43 -4.13 -18.24
N GLU A 488 -33.78 -5.24 -18.58
CA GLU A 488 -34.11 -6.57 -18.07
C GLU A 488 -33.51 -6.82 -16.68
N TYR A 489 -32.23 -6.48 -16.47
CA TYR A 489 -31.47 -6.80 -15.27
C TYR A 489 -31.18 -5.61 -14.34
N GLY A 490 -31.66 -4.41 -14.67
CA GLY A 490 -31.44 -3.20 -13.88
C GLY A 490 -31.90 -3.30 -12.43
N GLY A 491 -31.08 -2.75 -11.53
CA GLY A 491 -31.33 -2.72 -10.10
C GLY A 491 -32.44 -1.75 -9.66
N PRO A 492 -32.80 -1.73 -8.36
CA PRO A 492 -33.83 -0.84 -7.82
C PRO A 492 -33.47 0.65 -7.98
N ASP A 493 -32.18 0.97 -8.09
CA ASP A 493 -31.67 2.34 -8.21
C ASP A 493 -31.76 2.90 -9.65
N LEU A 494 -32.15 2.09 -10.64
CA LEU A 494 -32.22 2.50 -12.05
C LEU A 494 -33.27 3.59 -12.28
N VAL A 495 -34.45 3.45 -11.67
CA VAL A 495 -35.54 4.42 -11.81
C VAL A 495 -35.17 5.80 -11.27
N PRO A 496 -34.69 5.94 -10.01
CA PRO A 496 -34.25 7.25 -9.51
C PRO A 496 -33.06 7.79 -10.30
N PHE A 497 -32.15 6.95 -10.80
CA PHE A 497 -31.06 7.39 -11.68
C PHE A 497 -31.60 8.02 -12.98
N LEU A 498 -32.44 7.31 -13.74
CA LEU A 498 -33.00 7.81 -15.01
C LEU A 498 -33.84 9.08 -14.82
N GLN A 499 -34.58 9.18 -13.70
CA GLN A 499 -35.35 10.39 -13.37
C GLN A 499 -34.46 11.58 -13.04
N ASN A 500 -33.34 11.37 -12.34
CA ASN A 500 -32.40 12.42 -11.97
C ASN A 500 -31.52 12.83 -13.16
N ALA A 501 -31.03 11.87 -13.94
CA ALA A 501 -30.25 12.12 -15.16
C ALA A 501 -31.08 12.83 -16.24
N GLY A 502 -32.40 12.63 -16.28
CA GLY A 502 -33.30 13.41 -17.13
C GLY A 502 -33.62 14.82 -16.60
N ARG A 503 -33.17 15.19 -15.38
CA ARG A 503 -33.44 16.49 -14.76
C ARG A 503 -32.20 17.36 -14.56
N GLN A 504 -30.99 16.81 -14.67
CA GLN A 504 -29.76 17.56 -14.40
C GLN A 504 -29.04 17.96 -15.70
N PRO A 505 -28.76 19.26 -15.90
CA PRO A 505 -27.78 19.68 -16.89
C PRO A 505 -26.41 19.17 -16.45
N ILE A 506 -25.68 18.55 -17.38
CA ILE A 506 -24.32 18.05 -17.16
C ILE A 506 -23.45 19.19 -16.65
N GLN A 507 -22.97 19.08 -15.41
CA GLN A 507 -22.12 20.07 -14.78
C GLN A 507 -20.69 19.99 -15.33
N GLU A 508 -20.39 20.85 -16.30
CA GLU A 508 -19.05 21.39 -16.51
C GLU A 508 -19.17 22.89 -16.83
N VAL A 509 -18.43 23.70 -16.06
CA VAL A 509 -18.09 25.13 -16.24
C VAL A 509 -18.98 26.21 -15.54
N ARG A 510 -18.39 26.73 -14.45
CA ARG A 510 -18.42 28.10 -13.84
C ARG A 510 -19.64 28.62 -13.05
N ALA A 511 -19.40 28.75 -11.73
CA ALA A 511 -19.65 29.86 -10.80
C ALA A 511 -20.65 30.96 -11.23
N VAL A 512 -21.64 31.37 -10.42
CA VAL A 512 -21.55 32.18 -9.18
C VAL A 512 -22.94 32.20 -8.51
N SER A 513 -22.93 32.41 -7.20
CA SER A 513 -23.98 32.39 -6.18
C SER A 513 -25.34 33.06 -6.42
N ALA A 514 -26.33 32.43 -5.75
CA ALA A 514 -27.47 32.96 -4.97
C ALA A 514 -28.60 33.74 -5.69
N VAL A 515 -29.84 33.24 -5.54
CA VAL A 515 -30.85 33.70 -4.55
C VAL A 515 -32.14 32.84 -4.68
N THR A 516 -32.72 32.54 -3.53
CA THR A 516 -34.06 32.03 -3.19
C THR A 516 -35.19 32.28 -4.22
N LEU A 517 -36.06 31.28 -4.48
CA LEU A 517 -37.54 31.33 -4.41
C LEU A 517 -38.22 30.03 -4.93
N ALA A 518 -39.46 29.83 -4.48
CA ALA A 518 -40.31 28.63 -4.51
C ALA A 518 -40.81 28.17 -5.92
N PRO A 519 -41.64 27.10 -6.05
CA PRO A 519 -41.70 26.24 -7.23
C PRO A 519 -42.44 26.91 -8.39
N SER A 520 -41.79 26.98 -9.56
CA SER A 520 -42.40 27.44 -10.80
C SER A 520 -42.58 26.28 -11.78
N LEU A 521 -43.86 25.96 -12.02
CA LEU A 521 -44.39 25.22 -13.16
C LEU A 521 -44.15 26.04 -14.46
N ALA A 522 -43.01 25.88 -15.12
CA ALA A 522 -42.83 26.31 -16.51
C ALA A 522 -41.58 25.71 -17.16
N GLY A 523 -41.78 24.96 -18.25
CA GLY A 523 -40.84 24.67 -19.34
C GLY A 523 -39.37 24.50 -18.98
N HIS A 524 -38.95 23.28 -18.63
CA HIS A 524 -37.53 22.92 -18.66
C HIS A 524 -37.14 22.53 -20.10
N SER A 525 -36.08 23.14 -20.61
CA SER A 525 -35.47 22.74 -21.89
C SER A 525 -34.83 21.37 -21.69
N ILE A 526 -35.21 20.38 -22.50
CA ILE A 526 -34.69 19.02 -22.44
C ILE A 526 -33.66 18.87 -23.57
N THR A 527 -32.41 18.63 -23.20
CA THR A 527 -31.28 18.34 -24.10
C THR A 527 -31.38 16.94 -24.73
N THR A 528 -30.66 16.67 -25.82
CA THR A 528 -30.64 15.35 -26.46
C THR A 528 -30.22 14.21 -25.53
N SER A 529 -29.25 14.43 -24.65
CA SER A 529 -28.87 13.44 -23.63
C SER A 529 -30.00 13.15 -22.64
N GLU A 530 -30.69 14.18 -22.15
CA GLU A 530 -31.83 14.04 -21.24
C GLU A 530 -33.00 13.29 -21.89
N SER A 531 -33.21 13.51 -23.19
CA SER A 531 -34.26 12.80 -23.94
C SER A 531 -34.02 11.30 -24.05
N LYS A 532 -32.75 10.86 -24.21
CA LYS A 532 -32.40 9.44 -24.22
C LYS A 532 -32.74 8.76 -22.89
N TYR A 533 -32.47 9.41 -21.75
CA TYR A 533 -32.81 8.87 -20.43
C TYR A 533 -34.34 8.75 -20.23
N PHE A 534 -35.13 9.74 -20.68
CA PHE A 534 -36.59 9.65 -20.62
C PHE A 534 -37.18 8.60 -21.56
N GLU A 535 -36.58 8.39 -22.74
CA GLU A 535 -36.99 7.32 -23.66
C GLU A 535 -36.72 5.93 -23.07
N LEU A 536 -35.55 5.74 -22.47
CA LEU A 536 -35.19 4.54 -21.73
C LEU A 536 -36.15 4.30 -20.55
N LEU A 537 -36.47 5.35 -19.80
CA LEU A 537 -37.42 5.28 -18.69
C LEU A 537 -38.84 4.91 -19.16
N ALA A 538 -39.30 5.46 -20.28
CA ALA A 538 -40.57 5.08 -20.89
C ALA A 538 -40.57 3.59 -21.29
N ARG A 539 -39.50 3.11 -21.94
CA ARG A 539 -39.35 1.69 -22.31
C ARG A 539 -39.33 0.79 -21.07
N TYR A 540 -38.66 1.19 -19.99
CA TYR A 540 -38.64 0.48 -18.72
C TYR A 540 -40.04 0.32 -18.13
N TYR A 541 -40.82 1.40 -18.08
CA TYR A 541 -42.20 1.36 -17.56
C TYR A 541 -43.14 0.51 -18.42
N VAL A 542 -42.95 0.49 -19.75
CA VAL A 542 -43.69 -0.43 -20.63
C VAL A 542 -43.35 -1.88 -20.30
N LEU A 543 -42.07 -2.21 -20.11
CA LEU A 543 -41.61 -3.57 -19.78
C LEU A 543 -42.13 -4.04 -18.42
N LYS A 544 -42.12 -3.19 -17.40
CA LYS A 544 -42.66 -3.50 -16.06
C LYS A 544 -44.19 -3.39 -15.96
N ARG A 545 -44.90 -3.23 -17.08
CA ARG A 545 -46.37 -3.07 -17.18
C ARG A 545 -46.95 -1.87 -16.41
N GLN A 546 -46.13 -0.86 -16.13
CA GLN A 546 -46.54 0.40 -15.51
C GLN A 546 -46.98 1.40 -16.59
N HIS A 547 -48.05 1.04 -17.31
CA HIS A 547 -48.47 1.71 -18.54
C HIS A 547 -48.89 3.19 -18.36
N LEU A 548 -49.42 3.57 -17.18
CA LEU A 548 -49.78 4.96 -16.87
C LEU A 548 -48.54 5.88 -16.76
N LEU A 549 -47.49 5.40 -16.09
CA LEU A 549 -46.24 6.15 -15.94
C LEU A 549 -45.51 6.29 -17.28
N ALA A 550 -45.51 5.22 -18.08
CA ALA A 550 -44.99 5.24 -19.45
C ALA A 550 -45.70 6.29 -20.33
N ALA A 551 -47.04 6.32 -20.30
CA ALA A 551 -47.83 7.29 -21.06
C ALA A 551 -47.53 8.74 -20.64
N HIS A 552 -47.37 8.99 -19.34
CA HIS A 552 -47.03 10.32 -18.82
C HIS A 552 -45.66 10.81 -19.30
N ILE A 553 -44.65 9.94 -19.34
CA ILE A 553 -43.31 10.32 -19.80
C ILE A 553 -43.25 10.50 -21.31
N LEU A 554 -43.95 9.67 -22.07
CA LEU A 554 -44.07 9.83 -23.52
C LEU A 554 -44.78 11.15 -23.89
N LEU A 555 -45.78 11.56 -23.12
CA LEU A 555 -46.41 12.87 -23.27
C LEU A 555 -45.40 14.00 -23.01
N ARG A 556 -44.62 13.89 -21.91
CA ARG A 556 -43.57 14.87 -21.58
C ARG A 556 -42.47 14.96 -22.67
N LEU A 557 -42.11 13.82 -23.28
CA LEU A 557 -41.20 13.75 -24.43
C LEU A 557 -41.78 14.37 -25.70
N ALA A 558 -43.10 14.34 -25.89
CA ALA A 558 -43.75 15.00 -27.03
C ALA A 558 -43.84 16.52 -26.83
N GLU A 559 -44.10 16.97 -25.60
CA GLU A 559 -44.27 18.37 -25.22
C GLU A 559 -42.95 19.14 -25.03
N ARG A 560 -41.80 18.45 -25.13
CA ARG A 560 -40.47 19.04 -24.95
C ARG A 560 -40.21 20.22 -25.89
N ARG A 561 -39.66 21.29 -25.31
CA ARG A 561 -39.18 22.50 -26.01
C ARG A 561 -37.66 22.50 -25.88
N SER A 562 -36.93 22.31 -26.98
CA SER A 562 -35.46 22.42 -26.95
C SER A 562 -35.04 23.87 -27.21
N THR A 563 -33.93 24.29 -26.61
CA THR A 563 -33.30 25.60 -26.83
C THR A 563 -32.31 25.58 -28.00
N ASP A 564 -31.83 24.39 -28.39
CA ASP A 564 -30.88 24.21 -29.50
C ASP A 564 -31.58 23.78 -30.79
N SER A 565 -31.22 24.45 -31.89
CA SER A 565 -31.83 24.32 -33.23
C SER A 565 -31.66 22.93 -33.88
N GLY A 566 -30.75 22.09 -33.37
CA GLY A 566 -30.57 20.69 -33.80
C GLY A 566 -31.33 19.65 -32.97
N ASP A 567 -31.90 20.06 -31.83
CA ASP A 567 -32.48 19.17 -30.81
C ASP A 567 -34.01 19.24 -30.75
N VAL A 568 -34.65 19.97 -31.67
CA VAL A 568 -36.11 20.07 -31.75
C VAL A 568 -36.65 18.73 -32.31
N PRO A 569 -37.49 17.99 -31.58
CA PRO A 569 -38.07 16.76 -32.10
C PRO A 569 -38.91 17.06 -33.34
N THR A 570 -38.71 16.27 -34.38
CA THR A 570 -39.51 16.36 -35.62
C THR A 570 -40.99 16.13 -35.31
N LEU A 571 -41.88 16.67 -36.16
CA LEU A 571 -43.31 16.48 -35.99
C LEU A 571 -43.68 14.98 -36.00
N GLU A 572 -43.02 14.20 -36.85
CA GLU A 572 -43.14 12.73 -36.91
C GLU A 572 -42.75 12.06 -35.59
N GLN A 573 -41.63 12.46 -34.97
CA GLN A 573 -41.22 11.93 -33.66
C GLN A 573 -42.23 12.28 -32.57
N ARG A 574 -42.74 13.53 -32.55
CA ARG A 574 -43.80 13.94 -31.61
C ARG A 574 -45.06 13.12 -31.79
N TRP A 575 -45.48 12.91 -33.04
CA TRP A 575 -46.62 12.06 -33.35
C TRP A 575 -46.39 10.61 -32.88
N GLN A 576 -45.20 10.05 -33.08
CA GLN A 576 -44.85 8.71 -32.59
C GLN A 576 -44.93 8.60 -31.06
N TYR A 577 -44.40 9.57 -30.30
CA TYR A 577 -44.51 9.55 -28.84
C TYR A 577 -45.97 9.66 -28.38
N LEU A 578 -46.77 10.54 -28.99
CA LEU A 578 -48.19 10.71 -28.66
C LEU A 578 -49.01 9.45 -29.00
N SER A 579 -48.77 8.86 -30.18
CA SER A 579 -49.41 7.61 -30.59
C SER A 579 -49.10 6.48 -29.61
N ASN A 580 -47.83 6.34 -29.22
CA ASN A 580 -47.40 5.37 -28.22
C ASN A 580 -47.98 5.67 -26.83
N ALA A 581 -48.08 6.94 -26.42
CA ALA A 581 -48.68 7.33 -25.15
C ALA A 581 -50.17 6.93 -25.08
N VAL A 582 -50.92 7.16 -26.16
CA VAL A 582 -52.33 6.75 -26.28
C VAL A 582 -52.46 5.23 -26.22
N LEU A 583 -51.57 4.50 -26.89
CA LEU A 583 -51.55 3.03 -26.84
C LEU A 583 -51.33 2.51 -25.41
N GLN A 584 -50.36 3.06 -24.68
CA GLN A 584 -50.09 2.66 -23.30
C GLN A 584 -51.23 3.04 -22.35
N ALA A 585 -51.83 4.23 -22.50
CA ALA A 585 -52.99 4.65 -21.71
C ALA A 585 -54.21 3.73 -21.93
N LYS A 586 -54.45 3.29 -23.17
CA LYS A 586 -55.47 2.28 -23.48
C LYS A 586 -55.16 0.94 -22.81
N ASN A 587 -53.92 0.47 -22.90
CA ASN A 587 -53.49 -0.78 -22.24
C ASN A 587 -53.65 -0.73 -20.71
N ALA A 588 -53.40 0.43 -20.08
CA ALA A 588 -53.66 0.63 -18.66
C ALA A 588 -55.16 0.47 -18.32
N SER A 589 -56.04 1.10 -19.11
CA SER A 589 -57.50 1.01 -18.92
C SER A 589 -58.06 -0.39 -19.16
N SER A 590 -57.42 -1.19 -20.01
CA SER A 590 -57.83 -2.57 -20.28
C SER A 590 -57.34 -3.56 -19.24
N GLY A 591 -56.20 -3.30 -18.57
CA GLY A 591 -55.67 -4.13 -17.49
C GLY A 591 -56.49 -4.05 -16.18
N ASP A 592 -57.07 -2.89 -15.90
CA ASP A 592 -57.91 -2.64 -14.71
C ASP A 592 -59.30 -3.31 -14.82
N GLY A 593 -59.71 -3.71 -16.03
CA GLY A 593 -60.98 -4.39 -16.30
C GLY A 593 -61.04 -5.86 -15.88
N LEU A 594 -59.92 -6.48 -15.50
CA LEU A 594 -59.81 -7.92 -15.21
C LEU A 594 -59.62 -8.28 -13.71
N LEU A 595 -59.56 -7.29 -12.81
CA LEU A 595 -59.56 -7.50 -11.35
C LEU A 595 -60.83 -6.99 -10.65
N GLY A 596 -61.83 -6.57 -11.41
CA GLY A 596 -63.14 -6.15 -10.89
C GLY A 596 -64.10 -7.30 -10.58
N SER A 597 -63.66 -8.37 -9.90
CA SER A 597 -64.59 -9.38 -9.35
C SER A 597 -64.00 -10.19 -8.20
N ALA A 598 -63.62 -9.50 -7.12
CA ALA A 598 -63.52 -10.10 -5.78
C ALA A 598 -63.61 -8.99 -4.73
N ARG A 599 -64.80 -8.42 -4.58
CA ARG A 599 -65.12 -7.54 -3.45
C ARG A 599 -65.65 -8.43 -2.34
N GLY A 600 -64.85 -8.67 -1.30
CA GLY A 600 -65.31 -9.38 -0.11
C GLY A 600 -64.22 -9.64 0.92
N ALA A 601 -64.29 -8.86 2.00
CA ALA A 601 -63.85 -9.13 3.38
C ALA A 601 -62.66 -8.30 3.90
N PHE A 602 -63.01 -7.40 4.84
CA PHE A 602 -62.39 -7.06 6.14
C PHE A 602 -60.90 -7.45 6.35
N ASP A 603 -60.02 -6.67 6.96
CA ASP A 603 -60.21 -5.77 8.10
C ASP A 603 -58.98 -4.85 8.30
N SER A 604 -59.25 -3.74 8.97
CA SER A 604 -58.31 -2.76 9.52
C SER A 604 -57.55 -3.23 10.77
N GLY A 605 -56.31 -2.76 10.94
CA GLY A 605 -55.54 -2.79 12.20
C GLY A 605 -54.06 -2.48 11.95
N VAL A 606 -53.54 -1.25 12.13
CA VAL A 606 -53.14 -0.62 13.40
C VAL A 606 -52.02 -1.40 14.12
N VAL A 607 -50.82 -0.78 14.09
CA VAL A 607 -49.77 -0.68 15.15
C VAL A 607 -49.25 -1.95 15.82
N GLY A 608 -47.92 -2.12 15.80
CA GLY A 608 -47.19 -2.97 16.74
C GLY A 608 -45.68 -2.89 16.56
N ASN A 609 -45.01 -2.24 17.52
CA ASN A 609 -43.56 -2.23 17.73
C ASN A 609 -42.95 -3.65 17.74
N ALA A 610 -41.75 -3.78 17.18
CA ALA A 610 -40.52 -4.24 17.85
C ALA A 610 -39.33 -3.92 16.94
#